data_AF-A0A962JMA2-F1
#
_entry.id   AF-A0A962JMA2-F1
#
_cell.length_a   1.000
_cell.length_b   1.000
_cell.length_c   1.000
_cell.angle_alpha   90.00
_cell.angle_beta   90.00
_cell.angle_gamma   90.00
#
_symmetry.space_group_name_H-M   'P 1'
#
loop_
_entity.id
_entity.type
_entity.pdbx_description
1 polymer ?
#
loop_
_entity_poly.entity_id
_entity_poly.type
_entity_poly.pdbx_seq_one_letter_code
_entity_poly.pdbx_strand_id
1 'polypeptide(L)' 'MTATNIPLPYLGGLTAEEFLRDYWQKKPLFVRNAFPDIAYLVGKEDLLDLAQEASAESRIILEKDGKKPWELRKG' A
#
# COMPACT_ATOMS: atom_id res chain seq x y z
N MET A 1 30.70 6.62 4.96
CA MET A 1 29.31 6.86 5.43
C MET A 1 28.40 6.03 4.54
N THR A 2 27.70 5.02 5.08
CA THR A 2 26.83 4.14 4.31
C THR A 2 25.47 4.82 4.08
N ALA A 3 24.83 4.54 2.94
CA ALA A 3 23.55 5.15 2.55
C ALA A 3 22.39 4.88 3.55
N THR A 4 22.57 3.96 4.49
CA THR A 4 21.55 3.55 5.48
C THR A 4 21.32 4.57 6.60
N ASN A 5 22.22 5.54 6.79
CA ASN A 5 22.16 6.52 7.89
C ASN A 5 21.66 7.91 7.47
N ILE A 6 20.96 8.00 6.34
CA ILE A 6 20.32 9.24 5.87
C ILE A 6 18.83 9.16 6.22
N PRO A 7 18.24 10.19 6.85
CA PRO A 7 16.80 10.28 7.08
C PRO A 7 15.98 10.13 5.79
N LEU A 8 14.98 9.26 5.81
CA LEU A 8 14.11 8.98 4.68
C LEU A 8 12.68 9.53 4.95
N PRO A 9 12.16 10.44 4.12
CA PRO A 9 10.83 11.03 4.33
C PRO A 9 9.70 9.99 4.41
N TYR A 10 9.74 8.96 3.57
CA TYR A 10 8.74 7.87 3.55
C TYR A 10 8.87 6.90 4.74
N LEU A 11 9.93 7.00 5.54
CA LEU A 11 10.06 6.35 6.86
C LEU A 11 9.77 7.31 8.02
N GLY A 12 9.17 8.47 7.75
CA GLY A 12 8.86 9.47 8.77
C GLY A 12 10.08 10.23 9.27
N GLY A 13 11.13 10.35 8.45
CA GLY A 13 12.40 10.99 8.82
C GLY A 13 13.35 10.07 9.58
N LEU A 14 13.00 8.80 9.76
CA LEU A 14 13.93 7.79 10.26
C LEU A 14 14.96 7.44 9.20
N THR A 15 16.16 7.08 9.66
CA THR A 15 17.11 6.36 8.83
C THR A 15 16.63 4.93 8.58
N ALA A 16 17.17 4.28 7.54
CA ALA A 16 16.86 2.88 7.27
C ALA A 16 17.30 1.98 8.45
N GLU A 17 18.40 2.32 9.12
CA GLU A 17 18.91 1.59 10.28
C GLU A 17 17.95 1.66 11.47
N GLU A 18 17.45 2.85 11.80
CA GLU A 18 16.46 3.03 12.88
C GLU A 18 15.16 2.29 12.58
N PHE A 19 14.67 2.34 11.34
CA PHE A 19 13.46 1.63 10.94
C PHE A 19 13.61 0.10 11.08
N LEU A 20 14.73 -0.47 10.60
CA LEU A 20 14.99 -1.90 10.68
C LEU A 20 15.19 -2.37 12.14
N ARG A 21 15.87 -1.57 12.96
CA ARG A 21 16.10 -1.87 14.36
C ARG A 21 14.81 -1.79 15.18
N ASP A 22 13.96 -0.80 14.97
CA ASP A 22 12.89 -0.50 15.92
C ASP A 22 11.47 -0.86 15.42
N TYR A 23 11.24 -0.98 14.10
CA TYR A 23 9.88 -1.12 13.53
C TYR A 23 9.71 -2.34 12.64
N TRP A 24 10.65 -2.62 11.73
CA TRP A 24 10.49 -3.68 10.74
C TRP A 24 10.22 -5.04 11.40
N GLN A 25 9.09 -5.67 11.02
CA GLN A 25 8.59 -6.92 11.61
C GLN A 25 8.43 -6.92 13.14
N LYS A 26 8.32 -5.75 13.78
CA LYS A 26 8.18 -5.60 15.24
C LYS A 26 6.89 -4.90 15.62
N LYS A 27 6.64 -3.73 15.04
CA LYS A 27 5.47 -2.90 15.34
C LYS A 27 5.08 -2.03 14.14
N PRO A 28 3.78 -1.69 13.99
CA PRO A 28 3.34 -0.81 12.92
C PRO A 28 3.95 0.60 13.08
N LEU A 29 4.17 1.26 11.94
CA LEU A 29 4.59 2.66 11.84
C LEU A 29 3.64 3.39 10.91
N PHE A 30 3.03 4.47 11.40
CA PHE A 30 2.21 5.35 10.57
C PHE A 30 3.02 6.59 10.16
N VAL A 31 3.27 6.72 8.86
CA VAL A 31 3.98 7.86 8.27
C VAL A 31 2.98 8.74 7.53
N ARG A 32 2.67 9.92 8.10
CA ARG A 32 1.78 10.89 7.45
C ARG A 32 2.45 11.42 6.19
N ASN A 33 1.70 11.48 5.09
CA ASN A 33 2.16 12.07 3.83
C ASN A 33 3.47 11.46 3.30
N ALA A 34 3.65 10.14 3.44
CA ALA A 34 4.86 9.44 3.02
C ALA A 34 5.15 9.57 1.52
N PHE A 35 4.09 9.62 0.70
CA PHE A 35 4.13 9.75 -0.75
C PHE A 35 3.09 10.79 -1.19
N PRO A 36 3.41 12.10 -1.19
CA PRO A 36 2.45 13.15 -1.50
C PRO A 36 1.84 13.03 -2.89
N ASP A 37 2.60 12.50 -3.85
CA ASP A 37 2.23 12.49 -5.27
C ASP A 37 1.64 11.15 -5.75
N ILE A 38 1.37 10.20 -4.84
CA ILE A 38 0.93 8.84 -5.21
C ILE A 38 -0.38 8.82 -6.01
N ALA A 39 -1.26 9.80 -5.76
CA ALA A 39 -2.54 9.93 -6.45
C ALA A 39 -2.39 10.28 -7.94
N TYR A 40 -1.24 10.82 -8.37
CA TYR A 40 -0.97 11.12 -9.77
C TYR A 40 -0.42 9.92 -10.55
N LEU A 41 -0.01 8.84 -9.86
CA LEU A 41 0.60 7.67 -10.51
C LEU A 41 -0.44 6.67 -11.02
N VAL A 42 -1.60 6.58 -10.40
CA VAL A 42 -2.66 5.64 -10.79
C VAL A 42 -4.04 6.18 -10.39
N GLY A 43 -4.91 6.33 -11.38
CA GLY A 43 -6.28 6.77 -11.21
C GLY A 43 -7.27 5.61 -11.00
N LYS A 44 -8.53 5.96 -10.74
CA LYS A 44 -9.61 4.98 -10.60
C LYS A 44 -9.80 4.14 -11.86
N GLU A 45 -9.84 4.79 -13.03
CA GLU A 45 -10.08 4.10 -14.30
C GLU A 45 -8.90 3.19 -14.66
N ASP A 46 -7.66 3.64 -14.42
CA ASP A 46 -6.45 2.81 -14.62
C ASP A 46 -6.49 1.51 -13.79
N LEU A 47 -6.96 1.59 -12.54
CA LEU A 47 -7.13 0.40 -11.68
C LEU A 47 -8.24 -0.53 -12.18
N LEU A 48 -9.33 0.01 -12.74
CA LEU A 48 -10.43 -0.78 -13.28
C LEU A 48 -10.01 -1.48 -14.57
N ASP A 49 -9.23 -0.82 -15.42
CA ASP A 49 -8.67 -1.42 -16.62
C ASP A 49 -7.69 -2.54 -16.26
N LEU A 50 -6.76 -2.28 -15.32
CA LEU A 50 -5.83 -3.29 -14.82
C LEU A 50 -6.55 -4.51 -14.23
N ALA A 51 -7.63 -4.30 -13.48
CA ALA A 51 -8.38 -5.38 -12.84
C ALA A 51 -9.09 -6.31 -13.84
N GLN A 52 -9.26 -5.89 -15.11
CA GLN A 52 -9.83 -6.69 -16.19
C GLN A 52 -8.77 -7.52 -16.94
N GLU A 53 -7.48 -7.26 -16.73
CA GLU A 53 -6.42 -8.03 -17.35
C GLU A 53 -6.35 -9.45 -16.78
N ALA A 54 -6.31 -10.47 -17.63
CA ALA A 54 -6.27 -11.86 -17.20
C ALA A 54 -5.02 -12.23 -16.38
N SER A 55 -3.93 -11.46 -16.52
CA SER A 55 -2.70 -11.62 -15.74
C SER A 55 -2.77 -10.96 -14.36
N ALA A 56 -3.74 -10.08 -14.12
CA ALA A 56 -3.89 -9.37 -12.87
C ALA A 56 -4.84 -10.12 -11.93
N GLU A 57 -4.37 -10.50 -10.74
CA GLU A 57 -5.28 -11.02 -9.72
C GLU A 57 -6.13 -9.89 -9.14
N SER A 58 -7.44 -9.94 -9.38
CA SER A 58 -8.39 -8.94 -8.88
C SER A 58 -9.54 -9.57 -8.10
N ARG A 59 -10.15 -8.78 -7.20
CA ARG A 59 -11.23 -9.23 -6.31
C ARG A 59 -12.19 -8.09 -6.03
N ILE A 60 -13.48 -8.41 -5.96
CA ILE A 60 -14.53 -7.52 -5.47
C ILE A 60 -15.00 -8.05 -4.11
N ILE A 61 -15.04 -7.17 -3.10
CA ILE A 61 -15.55 -7.47 -1.76
C ILE A 61 -16.83 -6.66 -1.54
N LEU A 62 -17.93 -7.35 -1.28
CA LEU A 62 -19.25 -6.76 -1.09
C LEU A 62 -19.66 -6.90 0.37
N GLU A 63 -19.64 -5.80 1.13
CA GLU A 63 -20.17 -5.79 2.50
C GLU A 63 -21.68 -6.04 2.52
N LYS A 64 -22.41 -5.42 1.58
CA LYS A 64 -23.86 -5.51 1.40
C LYS A 64 -24.16 -5.93 -0.03
N ASP A 65 -25.40 -6.38 -0.28
CA ASP A 65 -25.90 -6.74 -1.62
C ASP A 65 -25.23 -7.98 -2.27
N GLY A 66 -24.47 -8.75 -1.48
CA GLY A 66 -24.07 -10.11 -1.80
C GLY A 66 -25.08 -11.15 -1.28
N LYS A 67 -24.85 -12.42 -1.59
CA LYS A 67 -25.54 -13.58 -0.99
C LYS A 67 -25.34 -13.63 0.54
N LYS A 68 -24.23 -13.06 1.02
CA LYS A 68 -23.91 -12.87 2.44
C LYS A 68 -23.05 -11.61 2.63
N PRO A 69 -23.04 -11.02 3.84
CA PRO A 69 -22.12 -9.94 4.15
C PRO A 69 -20.66 -10.35 3.92
N TRP A 70 -19.86 -9.43 3.39
CA TRP A 70 -18.46 -9.65 3.03
C TRP A 70 -18.28 -10.77 1.99
N GLU A 71 -19.16 -10.82 0.98
CA GLU A 71 -19.01 -11.73 -0.14
C GLU A 71 -17.80 -11.34 -1.00
N LEU A 72 -16.95 -12.33 -1.29
CA LEU A 72 -15.81 -12.19 -2.20
C LEU A 72 -16.17 -12.74 -3.58
N ARG A 73 -15.90 -11.96 -4.61
CA ARG A 73 -15.94 -12.38 -6.02
C ARG A 73 -14.54 -12.21 -6.62
N LYS A 74 -14.03 -13.23 -7.30
CA LYS A 74 -12.76 -13.14 -8.03
C LYS A 74 -13.06 -12.65 -9.45
N GLY A 75 -12.24 -11.71 -9.93
CA GLY A 75 -12.19 -11.31 -11.34
C GLY A 75 -11.28 -12.25 -12.13
#